data_AF-A0A848D0V6-F1
#
_entry.id   AF-A0A848D0V6-F1
#
_cell.length_a   1.000
_cell.length_b   1.000
_cell.length_c   1.000
_cell.angle_alpha   90.00
_cell.angle_beta   90.00
_cell.angle_gamma   90.00
#
_symmetry.space_group_name_H-M   'P 1'
#
loop_
_entity.id
_entity.type
_entity.pdbx_description
1 polymer ?
#
loop_
_entity_poly.entity_id
_entity_poly.type
_entity_poly.pdbx_seq_one_letter_code
_entity_poly.pdbx_strand_id
1 'polypeptide(L)'
;MAYTSYIKKTKQRLLVVPAPPTEKNPISTIGVCTYFSGNPTNETFELTITLSEIVVSALGVKEEDAKKQIRDFIQSEYTWNMEAYKNLTFAKSLNRDKGVLQFGIITDVEESEEQ
;
A
#
# COMPACT_ATOMS: atom_id res chain seq x y z
N MET A 1 21.57 -30.58 19.80
CA MET A 1 21.30 -29.18 19.39
C MET A 1 19.91 -29.13 18.79
N ALA A 2 18.97 -28.42 19.41
CA ALA A 2 17.63 -28.26 18.86
C ALA A 2 17.70 -27.21 17.74
N TYR A 3 17.46 -27.63 16.50
CA TYR A 3 17.18 -26.71 15.40
C TYR A 3 15.79 -26.14 15.63
N THR A 4 15.68 -25.04 16.37
CA THR A 4 14.49 -24.21 16.29
C THR A 4 14.43 -23.65 14.88
N SER A 5 13.67 -24.30 14.00
CA SER A 5 13.34 -23.75 12.70
C SER A 5 12.60 -22.43 12.95
N TYR A 6 13.26 -21.30 12.75
CA TYR A 6 12.60 -20.01 12.72
C TYR A 6 11.61 -20.05 11.56
N ILE A 7 10.33 -20.26 11.86
CA ILE A 7 9.26 -20.20 10.88
C ILE A 7 9.21 -18.75 10.39
N LYS A 8 9.60 -18.52 9.13
CA LYS A 8 9.39 -17.22 8.49
C LYS A 8 7.87 -16.98 8.39
N LYS A 9 7.39 -15.88 8.98
CA LYS A 9 5.97 -15.54 8.96
C LYS A 9 5.79 -14.23 8.20
N THR A 10 5.00 -14.28 7.14
CA THR A 10 4.52 -13.10 6.42
C THR A 10 3.03 -12.98 6.69
N LYS A 11 2.55 -11.77 7.02
CA LYS A 11 1.14 -11.48 7.27
C LYS A 11 0.79 -10.12 6.68
N GLN A 12 -0.48 -9.91 6.35
CA GLN A 12 -0.95 -8.66 5.78
C GLN A 12 -2.17 -8.12 6.52
N ARG A 13 -2.29 -6.79 6.54
CA ARG A 13 -3.42 -6.06 7.13
C ARG A 13 -3.79 -4.88 6.23
N LEU A 14 -5.09 -4.60 6.15
CA LEU A 14 -5.63 -3.34 5.65
C LEU A 14 -5.90 -2.38 6.82
N LEU A 15 -5.51 -1.12 6.64
CA LEU A 15 -5.81 0.00 7.52
C LEU A 15 -6.61 1.02 6.71
N VAL A 16 -7.77 1.41 7.21
CA VAL A 16 -8.56 2.49 6.60
C VAL A 16 -8.63 3.61 7.63
N VAL A 17 -8.08 4.77 7.28
CA VAL A 17 -8.16 5.98 8.09
C VAL A 17 -9.10 6.93 7.37
N PRO A 18 -10.36 7.05 7.85
CA PRO A 18 -11.29 8.02 7.27
C PRO A 18 -10.78 9.43 7.55
N ALA A 19 -11.00 10.34 6.60
CA ALA A 19 -10.83 11.76 6.86
C ALA A 19 -11.76 12.19 8.01
N PRO A 20 -11.36 13.15 8.86
CA PRO A 20 -12.34 13.81 9.73
C PRO A 20 -13.47 14.39 8.86
N PRO A 21 -14.73 14.37 9.34
CA PRO A 21 -15.87 14.89 8.59
C PRO A 21 -15.74 16.41 8.48
N THR A 22 -15.11 16.88 7.42
CA THR A 22 -15.11 18.27 7.01
C THR A 22 -15.67 18.34 5.60
N GLU A 23 -16.66 19.21 5.39
CA GLU A 23 -17.46 19.35 4.16
C GLU A 23 -16.67 19.60 2.87
N LYS A 24 -15.35 19.81 2.95
CA LYS A 24 -14.52 20.26 1.82
C LYS A 24 -13.48 19.27 1.31
N ASN A 25 -13.17 18.17 2.03
CA ASN A 25 -12.11 17.25 1.60
C ASN A 25 -12.18 15.90 2.34
N PRO A 26 -12.81 14.86 1.78
CA PRO A 26 -12.76 13.52 2.35
C PRO A 26 -11.44 12.81 1.94
N ILE A 27 -10.27 13.37 2.32
CA ILE A 27 -8.98 12.69 2.11
C ILE A 27 -8.97 11.43 2.95
N SER A 28 -9.28 10.31 2.31
CA SER A 28 -9.23 9.00 2.94
C SER A 28 -7.87 8.38 2.65
N THR A 29 -7.21 7.90 3.70
CA THR A 29 -5.97 7.13 3.54
C THR A 29 -6.27 5.66 3.71
N ILE A 30 -5.96 4.88 2.68
CA ILE A 30 -6.01 3.42 2.74
C ILE A 30 -4.59 2.88 2.77
N GLY A 31 -4.22 2.27 3.89
CA GLY A 31 -2.91 1.67 4.10
C GLY A 31 -2.96 0.15 3.97
N VAL A 32 -2.11 -0.40 3.12
CA VAL A 32 -1.79 -1.83 3.04
C VAL A 32 -0.49 -2.06 3.80
N CYS A 33 -0.52 -2.88 4.85
CA CYS A 33 0.65 -3.19 5.68
C CYS A 33 0.96 -4.69 5.62
N THR A 34 2.17 -5.03 5.20
CA THR A 34 2.70 -6.39 5.19
C THR A 34 3.82 -6.53 6.20
N TYR A 35 3.61 -7.42 7.18
CA TYR A 35 4.54 -7.76 8.24
C TYR A 35 5.33 -8.99 7.85
N PHE A 36 6.64 -8.99 8.08
CA PHE A 36 7.54 -10.09 7.75
C PHE A 36 8.62 -10.26 8.82
N SER A 37 9.11 -11.49 9.00
CA SER A 37 10.25 -11.78 9.88
C SER A 37 11.54 -11.93 9.07
N GLY A 38 12.57 -11.14 9.37
CA GLY A 38 13.86 -11.16 8.67
C GLY A 38 13.87 -10.24 7.45
N ASN A 39 14.44 -10.70 6.33
CA ASN A 39 14.45 -9.94 5.08
C ASN A 39 13.15 -10.12 4.30
N PRO A 40 12.64 -9.06 3.64
CA PRO A 40 11.49 -9.21 2.76
C PRO A 40 11.84 -10.15 1.61
N THR A 41 10.86 -10.99 1.28
CA THR A 41 10.92 -11.99 0.21
C THR A 41 10.00 -11.58 -0.93
N ASN A 42 10.07 -12.27 -2.07
CA ASN A 42 9.09 -12.07 -3.16
C ASN A 42 7.65 -12.21 -2.66
N GLU A 43 7.38 -13.18 -1.77
CA GLU A 43 6.07 -13.33 -1.12
C GLU A 43 5.64 -12.09 -0.33
N THR A 44 6.57 -11.41 0.35
CA THR A 44 6.30 -10.15 1.07
C THR A 44 5.82 -9.06 0.10
N PHE A 45 6.50 -8.93 -1.03
CA PHE A 45 6.12 -7.96 -2.06
C PHE A 45 4.80 -8.34 -2.73
N GLU A 46 4.63 -9.59 -3.15
CA GLU A 46 3.41 -10.06 -3.83
C GLU A 46 2.17 -9.94 -2.96
N LEU A 47 2.26 -10.22 -1.66
CA LEU A 47 1.14 -9.96 -0.74
C LEU A 47 0.78 -8.48 -0.76
N THR A 48 1.77 -7.60 -0.56
CA THR A 48 1.57 -6.14 -0.57
C THR A 48 0.93 -5.68 -1.88
N ILE A 49 1.43 -6.14 -3.02
CA ILE A 49 0.91 -5.82 -4.35
C ILE A 49 -0.54 -6.30 -4.48
N THR A 50 -0.82 -7.56 -4.18
CA THR A 50 -2.15 -8.16 -4.37
C THR A 50 -3.25 -7.36 -3.67
N LEU A 51 -3.05 -7.01 -2.39
CA LEU A 51 -4.06 -6.23 -1.66
C LEU A 51 -4.12 -4.78 -2.16
N SER A 52 -3.00 -4.19 -2.57
CA SER A 52 -2.96 -2.84 -3.13
C SER A 52 -3.74 -2.77 -4.45
N GLU A 53 -3.57 -3.75 -5.34
CA GLU A 53 -4.34 -3.87 -6.58
C GLU A 53 -5.84 -4.06 -6.32
N ILE A 54 -6.22 -4.84 -5.30
CA ILE A 54 -7.62 -5.00 -4.88
C ILE A 54 -8.20 -3.66 -4.41
N VAL A 55 -7.47 -2.90 -3.59
CA VAL A 55 -7.92 -1.59 -3.09
C VAL A 55 -8.09 -0.60 -4.25
N VAL A 56 -7.10 -0.47 -5.12
CA VAL A 56 -7.16 0.45 -6.27
C VAL A 56 -8.31 0.07 -7.22
N SER A 57 -8.53 -1.23 -7.44
CA SER A 57 -9.68 -1.71 -8.22
C SER A 57 -11.02 -1.37 -7.55
N ALA A 58 -11.11 -1.47 -6.22
CA ALA A 58 -12.31 -1.12 -5.44
C ALA A 58 -12.59 0.39 -5.45
N LEU A 59 -11.56 1.22 -5.61
CA LEU A 59 -11.68 2.66 -5.84
C LEU A 59 -12.08 3.04 -7.27
N GLY A 60 -12.38 2.05 -8.13
CA GLY A 60 -12.83 2.27 -9.51
C GLY A 60 -11.71 2.53 -10.53
N VAL A 61 -10.45 2.49 -10.10
CA VAL A 61 -9.30 2.60 -10.98
C VAL A 61 -9.06 1.26 -11.66
N LYS A 62 -9.63 1.10 -12.85
CA LYS A 62 -9.49 -0.11 -13.69
C LYS A 62 -8.53 0.14 -14.84
N GLU A 63 -7.23 0.13 -14.57
CA GLU A 63 -6.21 0.16 -15.62
C GLU A 63 -5.07 -0.80 -15.31
N GLU A 64 -4.62 -1.54 -16.33
CA GLU A 64 -3.40 -2.37 -16.25
C GLU A 64 -2.16 -1.51 -15.92
N ASP A 65 -2.19 -0.23 -16.30
CA ASP A 65 -1.13 0.74 -15.98
C ASP A 65 -1.01 1.00 -14.46
N ALA A 66 -2.13 1.10 -13.74
CA ALA A 66 -2.12 1.27 -12.28
C ALA A 66 -1.47 0.07 -11.58
N LYS A 67 -1.80 -1.16 -12.01
CA LYS A 67 -1.21 -2.39 -11.44
C LYS A 67 0.29 -2.46 -11.69
N LYS A 68 0.72 -2.17 -12.92
CA LYS A 68 2.13 -2.12 -13.29
C LYS A 68 2.89 -1.13 -12.40
N GLN A 69 2.35 0.08 -12.24
CA GLN A 69 2.98 1.12 -11.43
C GLN A 69 3.03 0.76 -9.95
N ILE A 70 1.96 0.18 -9.39
CA ILE A 70 1.95 -0.36 -8.01
C ILE A 70 3.07 -1.39 -7.82
N ARG A 71 3.20 -2.34 -8.76
CA ARG A 71 4.21 -3.38 -8.72
C ARG A 71 5.63 -2.80 -8.76
N ASP A 72 5.91 -1.93 -9.73
CA ASP A 72 7.21 -1.27 -9.88
C ASP A 72 7.56 -0.43 -8.63
N PHE A 73 6.58 0.31 -8.12
CA PHE A 73 6.75 1.18 -6.96
C PHE A 73 7.00 0.39 -5.66
N ILE A 74 6.21 -0.65 -5.39
CA ILE A 74 6.38 -1.52 -4.22
C ILE A 74 7.73 -2.24 -4.28
N GLN A 75 8.18 -2.69 -5.45
CA GLN A 75 9.44 -3.42 -5.62
C GLN A 75 10.69 -2.52 -5.67
N SER A 76 10.52 -1.19 -5.83
CA SER A 76 11.65 -0.25 -5.86
C SER A 76 12.57 -0.34 -4.62
N GLU A 77 13.82 0.09 -4.73
CA GLU A 77 14.76 0.06 -3.60
C GLU A 77 14.49 1.16 -2.56
N TYR A 78 13.71 2.18 -2.92
CA TYR A 78 13.41 3.31 -2.04
C TYR A 78 12.60 2.88 -0.81
N THR A 79 13.13 3.23 0.37
CA THR A 79 12.52 2.91 1.66
C THR A 79 11.41 3.87 2.06
N TRP A 80 11.40 5.08 1.51
CA TRP A 80 10.32 6.04 1.67
C TRP A 80 10.17 6.82 0.37
N ASN A 81 8.99 6.71 -0.27
CA ASN A 81 8.73 7.40 -1.54
C ASN A 81 7.23 7.73 -1.68
N MET A 82 6.93 8.74 -2.49
CA MET A 82 5.58 9.11 -2.88
C MET A 82 5.51 9.34 -4.39
N GLU A 83 4.43 8.92 -5.02
CA GLU A 83 4.23 9.06 -6.46
C GLU A 83 2.74 9.34 -6.74
N ALA A 84 2.47 10.35 -7.57
CA ALA A 84 1.12 10.71 -7.97
C ALA A 84 0.67 9.82 -9.15
N TYR A 85 -0.60 9.41 -9.12
CA TYR A 85 -1.25 8.67 -10.20
C TYR A 85 -2.72 9.10 -10.31
N LYS A 86 -3.04 9.88 -11.34
CA LYS A 86 -4.37 10.50 -11.52
C LYS A 86 -4.79 11.24 -10.24
N ASN A 87 -5.96 10.93 -9.69
CA ASN A 87 -6.50 11.46 -8.44
C ASN A 87 -6.03 10.69 -7.19
N LEU A 88 -5.04 9.79 -7.32
CA LEU A 88 -4.46 9.05 -6.21
C LEU A 88 -3.01 9.48 -5.99
N THR A 89 -2.56 9.43 -4.74
CA THR A 89 -1.14 9.45 -4.41
C THR A 89 -0.76 8.14 -3.75
N PHE A 90 0.21 7.45 -4.33
CA PHE A 90 0.83 6.26 -3.77
C PHE A 90 1.96 6.65 -2.84
N ALA A 91 2.02 6.03 -1.67
CA ALA A 91 3.07 6.20 -0.69
C ALA A 91 3.64 4.85 -0.30
N LYS A 92 4.95 4.75 -0.08
CA LYS A 92 5.59 3.52 0.35
C LYS A 92 6.50 3.77 1.54
N SER A 93 6.49 2.84 2.48
CA SER A 93 7.50 2.76 3.54
C SER A 93 8.00 1.33 3.72
N LEU A 94 9.31 1.11 3.80
CA LEU A 94 9.92 -0.17 4.14
C LEU A 94 10.81 -0.02 5.38
N ASN A 95 10.38 -0.61 6.49
CA ASN A 95 11.14 -0.67 7.74
C ASN A 95 11.62 -2.10 7.99
N ARG A 96 12.90 -2.35 7.73
CA ARG A 96 13.52 -3.68 7.86
C ARG A 96 13.67 -4.10 9.32
N ASP A 97 14.00 -3.17 10.21
CA ASP A 97 14.21 -3.43 11.63
C ASP A 97 12.91 -3.88 12.33
N LYS A 98 11.78 -3.28 11.94
CA LYS A 98 10.45 -3.63 12.45
C LYS A 98 9.78 -4.75 11.65
N GLY A 99 10.33 -5.13 10.50
CA GLY A 99 9.73 -6.13 9.62
C GLY A 99 8.40 -5.68 9.01
N VAL A 100 8.33 -4.45 8.50
CA VAL A 100 7.09 -3.85 7.95
C VAL A 100 7.33 -3.24 6.58
N LEU A 101 6.51 -3.61 5.61
CA LEU A 101 6.34 -2.95 4.31
C LEU A 101 4.95 -2.34 4.27
N GLN A 102 4.86 -1.03 4.06
CA GLN A 102 3.61 -0.28 3.98
C GLN A 102 3.46 0.31 2.59
N PHE A 103 2.27 0.20 2.03
CA PHE A 103 1.84 0.92 0.84
C PHE A 103 0.57 1.70 1.18
N GLY A 104 0.62 3.02 1.04
CA GLY A 104 -0.49 3.93 1.26
C GLY A 104 -1.08 4.39 -0.05
N ILE A 105 -2.40 4.48 -0.10
CA ILE A 105 -3.16 5.11 -1.17
C ILE A 105 -3.88 6.28 -0.53
N ILE A 106 -3.55 7.48 -0.98
CA ILE A 106 -4.18 8.72 -0.57
C ILE A 106 -5.11 9.10 -1.72
N THR A 107 -6.42 9.12 -1.46
CA THR A 107 -7.41 9.54 -2.46
C THR A 107 -7.59 11.05 -2.36
N ASP A 108 -7.35 11.75 -3.46
CA ASP A 108 -7.91 13.09 -3.63
C ASP A 108 -9.30 12.93 -4.24
N VAL A 109 -10.30 13.58 -3.66
CA VAL A 109 -11.65 13.62 -4.22
C VAL A 109 -11.76 14.99 -4.84
N GLU A 110 -11.59 15.09 -6.15
CA GLU A 110 -11.92 16.32 -6.88
C GLU A 110 -13.32 16.76 -6.47
N GLU A 111 -13.49 18.04 -6.10
CA GLU A 111 -14.80 18.65 -5.96
C GLU A 111 -15.54 18.33 -7.27
N SER A 112 -16.62 17.56 -7.18
CA SER A 112 -17.56 17.47 -8.29
C SER A 112 -18.00 18.91 -8.56
N GLU A 113 -17.60 19.48 -9.70
CA GLU A 113 -18.16 20.75 -10.17
C GLU A 113 -19.68 20.56 -10.18
N GLU A 114 -20.36 21.18 -9.21
CA GLU A 114 -21.81 21.17 -9.13
C GLU A 114 -22.37 21.72 -10.45
N GLN A 115 -23.33 20.98 -11.03
CA GLN A 115 -24.06 21.31 -12.25
C GLN A 115 -24.83 22.63 -12.14
#